data_AF-A0A3P7JWM8-F1
#
_entry.id   AF-A0A3P7JWM8-F1
#
_cell.length_a   1.000
_cell.length_b   1.000
_cell.length_c   1.000
_cell.angle_alpha   90.00
_cell.angle_beta   90.00
_cell.angle_gamma   90.00
#
_symmetry.space_group_name_H-M   'P 1'
#
loop_
_entity.id
_entity.type
_entity.pdbx_description
1 polymer ?
#
loop_
_entity_poly.entity_id
_entity_poly.type
_entity_poly.pdbx_seq_one_letter_code
_entity_poly.pdbx_strand_id
1 'polypeptide(L)'
;MNEFDVEQSPDFVRLENDQLVIDWTDTQSRREYQFDSIWLRTRNPSDKEVAFRRKRVYLFPETTWGKEDIEGRLKKFDHKAVMNDDKALHDFLEAVCMDGIAVIKNGPTNSRSAVPELGERIGLIQSTHFG
;
A
#
# COMPACT_ATOMS: atom_id res chain seq x y z
N MET A 1 -14.25 -19.55 15.34
CA MET A 1 -13.51 -19.31 14.10
C MET A 1 -14.28 -20.06 13.04
N ASN A 2 -14.85 -19.40 12.04
CA ASN A 2 -15.54 -20.13 10.97
C ASN A 2 -14.48 -20.90 10.20
N GLU A 3 -14.58 -22.22 10.17
CA GLU A 3 -13.69 -23.06 9.39
C GLU A 3 -13.98 -22.83 7.91
N PHE A 4 -12.95 -22.54 7.14
CA PHE A 4 -13.05 -22.44 5.69
C PHE A 4 -12.87 -23.85 5.12
N ASP A 5 -13.92 -24.39 4.50
CA ASP A 5 -13.86 -25.66 3.79
C ASP A 5 -13.21 -25.45 2.41
N VAL A 6 -12.01 -26.03 2.23
CA VAL A 6 -11.23 -25.93 0.98
C VAL A 6 -11.84 -26.72 -0.18
N GLU A 7 -12.72 -27.68 0.12
CA GLU A 7 -13.43 -28.49 -0.88
C GLU A 7 -14.81 -27.91 -1.21
N GLN A 8 -15.18 -26.77 -0.60
CA GLN A 8 -16.49 -26.14 -0.81
C GLN A 8 -16.68 -25.75 -2.28
N SER A 9 -17.87 -26.06 -2.79
CA SER A 9 -18.31 -25.65 -4.13
C SER A 9 -19.63 -24.88 -4.03
N PRO A 10 -19.88 -23.93 -4.95
CA PRO A 10 -21.13 -23.18 -4.95
C PRO A 10 -22.30 -24.09 -5.36
N ASP A 11 -23.45 -23.97 -4.70
CA ASP A 11 -24.66 -24.70 -5.11
C ASP A 11 -25.29 -24.07 -6.35
N PHE A 12 -25.34 -22.73 -6.35
CA PHE A 12 -25.88 -21.96 -7.45
C PHE A 12 -25.02 -20.74 -7.74
N VAL A 13 -24.82 -20.49 -9.03
CA VAL A 13 -24.11 -19.32 -9.54
C VAL A 13 -24.98 -18.66 -10.60
N ARG A 14 -25.23 -17.37 -10.45
CA ARG A 14 -26.08 -16.61 -11.36
C ARG A 14 -25.60 -15.17 -11.49
N LEU A 15 -26.04 -14.50 -12.55
CA LEU A 15 -25.80 -13.08 -12.78
C LEU A 15 -27.10 -12.32 -12.56
N GLU A 16 -27.09 -11.34 -11.67
CA GLU A 16 -28.23 -10.47 -11.37
C GLU A 16 -27.74 -9.02 -11.28
N ASN A 17 -28.41 -8.09 -11.95
CA ASN A 17 -28.09 -6.65 -11.88
C ASN A 17 -26.60 -6.30 -12.08
N ASP A 18 -25.92 -6.97 -13.02
CA ASP A 18 -24.46 -6.85 -13.25
C ASP A 18 -23.60 -7.24 -12.03
N GLN A 19 -24.08 -8.19 -11.24
CA GLN A 19 -23.36 -8.79 -10.12
C GLN A 19 -23.36 -10.31 -10.24
N LEU A 20 -22.31 -10.93 -9.73
CA LEU A 20 -22.23 -12.38 -9.56
C LEU A 20 -22.86 -12.75 -8.22
N VAL A 21 -23.95 -13.51 -8.24
CA VAL A 21 -24.62 -14.00 -7.05
C VAL A 21 -24.31 -15.48 -6.87
N ILE A 22 -23.82 -15.85 -5.69
CA ILE A 22 -23.43 -17.22 -5.36
C ILE A 22 -24.15 -17.66 -4.09
N ASP A 23 -24.86 -18.78 -4.17
CA ASP A 23 -25.42 -19.46 -3.03
C ASP A 23 -24.48 -20.56 -2.55
N TRP A 24 -24.25 -20.60 -1.25
CA TRP A 24 -23.47 -21.64 -0.58
C TRP A 24 -24.32 -22.28 0.52
N THR A 25 -24.31 -23.60 0.58
CA THR A 25 -24.85 -24.39 1.67
C THR A 25 -23.68 -24.83 2.51
N ASP A 26 -23.40 -24.08 3.58
CA ASP A 26 -22.55 -24.60 4.64
C ASP A 26 -23.39 -25.57 5.51
N THR A 27 -22.70 -26.46 6.21
CA THR A 27 -23.21 -27.39 7.23
C THR A 27 -24.18 -26.78 8.24
N GLN A 28 -24.23 -25.45 8.37
CA GLN A 28 -25.10 -24.74 9.33
C GLN A 28 -26.03 -23.68 8.72
N SER A 29 -25.87 -23.22 7.47
CA SER A 29 -26.78 -22.21 6.89
C SER A 29 -26.57 -22.01 5.38
N ARG A 30 -27.68 -21.82 4.63
CA ARG A 30 -27.64 -21.28 3.26
C ARG A 30 -27.28 -19.79 3.31
N ARG A 31 -26.26 -19.39 2.57
CA ARG A 31 -25.82 -17.99 2.46
C ARG A 31 -25.71 -17.59 1.01
N GLU A 32 -26.20 -16.39 0.72
CA GLU A 32 -26.07 -15.74 -0.58
C GLU A 32 -25.01 -14.64 -0.48
N TYR A 33 -24.09 -14.62 -1.44
CA TYR A 33 -23.08 -13.57 -1.57
C TYR A 33 -23.16 -12.94 -2.95
N GLN A 34 -23.05 -11.62 -2.99
CA GLN A 34 -23.11 -10.84 -4.21
C GLN A 34 -21.78 -10.14 -4.43
N PHE A 35 -21.22 -10.29 -5.62
CA PHE A 35 -19.94 -9.72 -6.01
C PHE A 35 -20.13 -8.77 -7.18
N ASP A 36 -19.76 -7.51 -6.96
CA ASP A 36 -19.78 -6.47 -7.97
C ASP A 36 -18.87 -6.80 -9.17
N SER A 37 -19.35 -6.56 -10.39
CA SER A 37 -18.62 -6.91 -11.61
C SER A 37 -17.32 -6.11 -11.77
N ILE A 38 -17.28 -4.85 -11.31
CA ILE A 38 -16.07 -4.02 -11.32
C ILE A 38 -15.06 -4.57 -10.31
N TRP A 39 -15.52 -4.96 -9.11
CA TRP A 39 -14.68 -5.58 -8.08
C TRP A 39 -14.04 -6.88 -8.60
N LEU A 40 -14.81 -7.75 -9.27
CA LEU A 40 -14.30 -8.99 -9.86
C LEU A 40 -13.28 -8.72 -10.96
N ARG A 41 -13.58 -7.80 -11.89
CA ARG A 41 -12.67 -7.44 -12.98
C ARG A 41 -11.36 -6.85 -12.47
N THR A 42 -11.42 -5.95 -11.48
CA THR A 42 -10.22 -5.38 -10.82
C THR A 42 -9.42 -6.40 -10.02
N ARG A 43 -9.95 -7.62 -9.85
CA ARG A 43 -9.34 -8.70 -9.07
C ARG A 43 -9.14 -10.00 -9.85
N ASN A 44 -9.29 -9.96 -11.17
CA ASN A 44 -9.09 -11.12 -12.03
C ASN A 44 -7.63 -11.63 -11.92
N PRO A 45 -7.40 -12.85 -11.43
CA PRO A 45 -6.05 -13.41 -11.29
C PRO A 45 -5.41 -13.78 -12.65
N SER A 46 -6.23 -14.02 -13.68
CA SER A 46 -5.76 -14.41 -15.01
C SER A 46 -5.44 -13.22 -15.92
N ASP A 47 -5.84 -12.01 -15.52
CA ASP A 47 -5.57 -10.79 -16.27
C ASP A 47 -4.19 -10.23 -15.92
N LYS A 48 -3.31 -10.17 -16.91
CA LYS A 48 -1.93 -9.69 -16.75
C LYS A 48 -1.85 -8.22 -16.35
N GLU A 49 -2.75 -7.38 -16.86
CA GLU A 49 -2.81 -5.95 -16.53
C GLU A 49 -3.29 -5.75 -15.10
N VAL A 50 -4.27 -6.54 -14.66
CA VAL A 50 -4.73 -6.54 -13.26
C VAL A 50 -3.62 -7.03 -12.33
N ALA A 51 -2.92 -8.10 -12.70
CA ALA A 51 -1.78 -8.60 -11.94
C ALA A 51 -0.66 -7.54 -11.85
N PHE A 52 -0.37 -6.84 -12.95
CA PHE A 52 0.61 -5.74 -12.98
C PHE A 52 0.18 -4.57 -12.07
N ARG A 53 -1.07 -4.13 -12.17
CA ARG A 53 -1.61 -3.05 -11.31
C ARG A 53 -1.61 -3.41 -9.83
N ARG A 54 -1.99 -4.65 -9.49
CA ARG A 54 -1.89 -5.16 -8.11
C ARG A 54 -0.47 -5.13 -7.59
N LYS A 55 0.50 -5.51 -8.42
CA LYS A 55 1.92 -5.40 -8.06
C LYS A 55 2.33 -3.97 -7.78
N ARG A 56 1.81 -2.97 -8.51
CA ARG A 56 2.08 -1.54 -8.28
C ARG A 56 1.51 -0.97 -6.98
N VAL A 57 0.56 -1.65 -6.34
CA VAL A 57 0.12 -1.28 -4.97
C VAL A 57 1.29 -1.45 -3.99
N TYR A 58 2.17 -2.39 -4.27
CA TYR A 58 3.48 -2.48 -3.65
C TYR A 58 4.45 -1.66 -4.50
N LEU A 59 5.25 -0.79 -3.89
CA LEU A 59 6.19 0.07 -4.62
C LEU A 59 7.31 -0.81 -5.21
N PHE A 60 7.11 -1.31 -6.44
CA PHE A 60 8.08 -2.12 -7.19
C PHE A 60 8.09 -1.76 -8.69
N PRO A 61 9.24 -1.89 -9.37
CA PRO A 61 10.53 -2.37 -8.86
C PRO A 61 11.40 -1.22 -8.33
N GLU A 62 11.97 -1.42 -7.14
CA GLU A 62 13.07 -0.60 -6.62
C GLU A 62 14.20 -0.52 -7.65
N THR A 63 14.74 0.69 -7.86
CA THR A 63 15.86 0.87 -8.79
C THR A 63 17.15 0.84 -8.00
N THR A 64 17.93 -0.23 -8.13
CA THR A 64 19.30 -0.29 -7.57
C THR A 64 20.15 0.83 -8.16
N TRP A 65 21.07 1.38 -7.36
CA TRP A 65 21.93 2.49 -7.78
C TRP A 65 23.35 2.35 -7.27
N GLY A 66 24.29 2.83 -8.08
CA GLY A 66 25.66 3.13 -7.68
C GLY A 66 25.83 4.58 -7.24
N LYS A 67 27.07 4.99 -7.01
CA LYS A 67 27.41 6.35 -6.60
C LYS A 67 26.91 7.40 -7.59
N GLU A 68 27.23 7.19 -8.86
CA GLU A 68 26.94 8.14 -9.94
C GLU A 68 25.43 8.32 -10.11
N ASP A 69 24.67 7.23 -9.99
CA ASP A 69 23.21 7.24 -10.11
C ASP A 69 22.56 8.06 -9.00
N ILE A 70 22.95 7.83 -7.74
CA ILE A 70 22.32 8.50 -6.60
C ILE A 70 22.75 9.97 -6.50
N GLU A 71 24.01 10.31 -6.83
CA GLU A 71 24.47 11.70 -6.84
C GLU A 71 23.63 12.58 -7.80
N GLY A 72 23.23 12.02 -8.94
CA GLY A 72 22.41 12.72 -9.94
C GLY A 72 20.94 12.86 -9.57
N ARG A 73 20.36 11.92 -8.81
CA ARG A 73 18.90 11.88 -8.55
C ARG A 73 18.48 12.00 -7.08
N LEU A 74 19.41 12.09 -6.12
CA LEU A 74 19.10 12.18 -4.70
C LEU A 74 18.12 13.31 -4.42
N LYS A 75 16.86 12.94 -4.12
CA LYS A 75 15.78 13.88 -3.88
C LYS A 75 15.99 14.56 -2.54
N LYS A 76 15.79 15.89 -2.53
CA LYS A 76 15.94 16.72 -1.34
C LYS A 76 14.69 17.56 -1.14
N PHE A 77 14.15 17.54 0.06
CA PHE A 77 12.88 18.16 0.43
C PHE A 77 13.11 19.21 1.51
N ASP A 78 12.22 20.20 1.60
CA ASP A 78 12.24 21.18 2.68
C ASP A 78 11.44 20.65 3.88
N HIS A 79 11.99 20.80 5.09
CA HIS A 79 11.35 20.34 6.32
C HIS A 79 9.95 20.93 6.51
N LYS A 80 9.78 22.24 6.30
CA LYS A 80 8.49 22.89 6.49
C LYS A 80 7.45 22.38 5.50
N ALA A 81 7.86 22.10 4.26
CA ALA A 81 6.99 21.53 3.25
C ALA A 81 6.54 20.11 3.66
N VAL A 82 7.47 19.22 4.02
CA VAL A 82 7.14 17.84 4.44
C VAL A 82 6.19 17.82 5.64
N MET A 83 6.38 18.73 6.59
CA MET A 83 5.54 18.78 7.80
C MET A 83 4.12 19.30 7.54
N ASN A 84 3.91 20.14 6.52
CA ASN A 84 2.65 20.90 6.37
C ASN A 84 1.90 20.66 5.05
N ASP A 85 2.48 19.94 4.09
CA ASP A 85 1.86 19.65 2.79
C ASP A 85 1.84 18.14 2.52
N ASP A 86 0.65 17.59 2.29
CA ASP A 86 0.46 16.17 1.99
C ASP A 86 1.14 15.76 0.69
N LYS A 87 1.20 16.66 -0.31
CA LYS A 87 1.89 16.36 -1.56
C LYS A 87 3.40 16.24 -1.32
N ALA A 88 3.99 17.19 -0.60
CA ALA A 88 5.40 17.14 -0.25
C ALA A 88 5.76 15.91 0.59
N LEU A 89 4.89 15.52 1.54
CA LEU A 89 5.07 14.28 2.30
C LEU A 89 4.99 13.04 1.40
N HIS A 90 3.97 12.97 0.53
CA HIS A 90 3.82 11.87 -0.42
C HIS A 90 5.07 11.71 -1.29
N ASP A 91 5.54 12.79 -1.91
CA ASP A 91 6.70 12.77 -2.79
C ASP A 91 8.00 12.37 -2.03
N PHE A 92 8.12 12.74 -0.75
CA PHE A 92 9.20 12.31 0.13
C PHE A 92 9.14 10.80 0.40
N LEU A 93 7.98 10.27 0.80
CA LEU A 93 7.80 8.84 1.08
C LEU A 93 7.99 8.00 -0.19
N GLU A 94 7.48 8.47 -1.32
CA GLU A 94 7.70 7.82 -2.62
C GLU A 94 9.19 7.77 -2.96
N ALA A 95 9.94 8.85 -2.72
CA ALA A 95 11.40 8.87 -2.90
C ALA A 95 12.10 7.83 -2.02
N VAL A 96 11.74 7.75 -0.73
CA VAL A 96 12.29 6.75 0.19
C VAL A 96 11.98 5.34 -0.30
N CYS A 97 10.77 5.08 -0.80
CA CYS A 97 10.41 3.75 -1.27
C CYS A 97 11.04 3.37 -2.62
N MET A 98 11.20 4.32 -3.55
CA MET A 98 11.73 4.04 -4.90
C MET A 98 13.25 4.05 -4.95
N ASP A 99 13.89 4.98 -4.22
CA ASP A 99 15.34 5.19 -4.21
C ASP A 99 15.99 4.64 -2.93
N GLY A 100 15.23 4.22 -1.93
CA GLY A 100 15.76 3.76 -0.63
C GLY A 100 16.29 4.87 0.28
N ILE A 101 16.42 6.11 -0.22
CA ILE A 101 16.93 7.26 0.53
C ILE A 101 16.42 8.59 -0.03
N ALA A 102 16.19 9.56 0.86
CA ALA A 102 15.93 10.95 0.54
C ALA A 102 16.48 11.87 1.66
N VAL A 103 16.67 13.16 1.35
CA VAL A 103 17.20 14.13 2.33
C VAL A 103 16.16 15.20 2.64
N ILE A 104 15.88 15.41 3.92
CA ILE A 104 15.13 16.59 4.38
C ILE A 104 16.14 17.68 4.79
N LYS A 105 16.00 18.87 4.22
CA LYS A 105 16.81 20.05 4.51
C LYS A 105 16.05 21.06 5.36
N ASN A 106 16.79 22.03 5.91
CA ASN A 106 16.25 23.16 6.65
C ASN A 106 15.39 22.74 7.86
N GLY A 107 15.74 21.61 8.48
CA GLY A 107 15.15 21.17 9.74
C GLY A 107 15.53 22.11 10.90
N PRO A 108 14.81 22.02 12.03
CA PRO A 108 15.08 22.87 13.19
C PRO A 108 16.50 22.65 13.71
N THR A 109 17.24 23.74 13.90
CA THR A 109 18.59 23.72 14.50
C THR A 109 18.51 23.78 16.01
N ASN A 110 19.44 23.12 16.71
CA ASN A 110 19.53 23.10 18.18
C ASN A 110 18.31 22.47 18.89
N SER A 111 17.52 21.65 18.18
CA SER A 111 16.43 20.85 18.74
C SER A 111 16.65 19.37 18.46
N ARG A 112 16.17 18.51 19.36
CA ARG A 112 16.08 17.05 19.15
C ARG A 112 14.69 16.61 18.66
N SER A 113 13.79 17.55 18.38
CA SER A 113 12.39 17.27 18.05
C SER A 113 12.14 16.88 16.60
N ALA A 114 13.07 17.14 15.68
CA ALA A 114 12.88 16.90 14.24
C ALA A 114 12.47 15.46 13.90
N VAL A 115 13.15 14.47 14.48
CA VAL A 115 12.86 13.04 14.21
C VAL A 115 11.54 12.60 14.86
N PRO A 116 11.26 12.90 16.15
CA PRO A 116 9.94 12.68 16.75
C PRO A 116 8.78 13.29 15.97
N GLU A 117 8.88 14.56 15.59
CA GLU A 117 7.83 15.27 14.84
C GLU A 117 7.59 14.64 13.46
N LEU A 118 8.65 14.28 12.74
CA LEU A 118 8.53 13.52 11.48
C LEU A 118 7.89 12.14 11.72
N GLY A 119 8.25 11.48 12.82
CA GLY A 119 7.66 10.23 13.24
C GLY A 119 6.14 10.34 13.39
N GLU A 120 5.67 11.34 14.13
CA GLU A 120 4.23 11.63 14.30
C GLU A 120 3.54 12.00 12.98
N ARG A 121 4.25 12.71 12.09
CA ARG A 121 3.71 13.10 10.78
C ARG A 121 3.49 11.91 9.84
N ILE A 122 4.35 10.90 9.92
CA ILE A 122 4.34 9.70 9.06
C ILE A 122 3.52 8.57 9.70
N GLY A 123 3.65 8.36 11.02
CA GLY A 123 3.06 7.26 11.76
C GLY A 123 3.65 7.12 13.17
N LEU A 124 4.42 6.07 13.40
CA LEU A 124 4.99 5.73 14.71
C LEU A 124 6.46 5.38 14.58
N ILE A 125 7.28 5.87 15.52
CA ILE A 125 8.68 5.45 15.64
C ILE A 125 8.71 4.08 16.32
N GLN A 126 9.38 3.11 15.70
CA GLN A 126 9.63 1.82 16.31
C GLN A 126 10.66 1.98 17.44
N SER A 127 10.22 1.89 18.69
CA SER A 127 11.13 1.96 19.84
C SER A 127 12.00 0.71 19.93
N THR A 128 13.25 0.92 20.34
CA THR A 128 14.25 -0.14 20.50
C THR A 128 14.96 -0.01 21.85
N HIS A 129 15.88 -0.93 22.16
CA HIS A 129 16.71 -0.80 23.37
C HIS A 129 17.59 0.47 23.42
N PHE A 130 17.73 1.17 22.29
CA PHE A 130 18.50 2.43 22.19
C PHE A 130 17.65 3.69 22.39
N GLY A 131 16.34 3.54 22.64
CA GLY A 131 15.35 4.60 22.52
C GLY A 131 14.61 4.47 21.20
#